data_AF-A0A923Z7G3-F1
#
_entry.id   AF-A0A923Z7G3-F1
#
_cell.length_a   1.000
_cell.length_b   1.000
_cell.length_c   1.000
_cell.angle_alpha   90.00
_cell.angle_beta   90.00
_cell.angle_gamma   90.00
#
_symmetry.space_group_name_H-M   'P 1'
#
loop_
_entity.id
_entity.type
_entity.pdbx_description
1 polymer ?
#
loop_
_entity_poly.entity_id
_entity_poly.type
_entity_poly.pdbx_seq_one_letter_code
_entity_poly.pdbx_strand_id
1 'polypeptide(L)'
;MEDIDITSPIESSEGGIPSPEAVREKSEKQKESYKKVQAQIQRAQKDEKKAKGDNDELFQILTRFIQNPYYEVLIPQVTDILSIALPSRPIIGMLALIYPEAAHHVIYAIGAPERIYQMQSLYRYDDLWIFQERDLHTTIRQWMSTWIDSFDRYIVIGESSIVMQQKFLTMIDASEKPILVAISAFVGFFFQSRNIVISLSTIDSYSRFILKNIRTTLQKSLQGHPDKDITQGEVIADTTLFGF
;
A
#
# COMPACT_ATOMS: atom_id res chain seq x y z
N MET A 1 -12.46 -0.13 84.45
CA MET A 1 -11.35 -1.11 84.48
C MET A 1 -11.90 -2.33 83.78
N GLU A 2 -11.71 -2.37 82.47
CA GLU A 2 -12.08 -3.48 81.60
C GLU A 2 -10.76 -4.14 81.18
N ASP A 3 -10.66 -5.42 81.49
CA ASP A 3 -9.58 -6.31 81.05
C ASP A 3 -9.71 -6.54 79.54
N ILE A 4 -8.67 -6.19 78.78
CA ILE A 4 -8.52 -6.59 77.38
C ILE A 4 -7.58 -7.79 77.36
N ASP A 5 -8.19 -8.96 77.23
CA ASP A 5 -7.53 -10.25 77.01
C ASP A 5 -6.84 -10.29 75.65
N ILE A 6 -5.56 -10.64 75.67
CA ILE A 6 -4.67 -10.76 74.52
C ILE A 6 -4.71 -12.22 74.07
N THR A 7 -5.62 -12.57 73.16
CA THR A 7 -5.47 -13.75 72.29
C THR A 7 -6.32 -13.61 71.01
N SER A 8 -5.76 -12.96 69.99
CA SER A 8 -6.19 -13.21 68.61
C SER A 8 -5.19 -14.18 67.94
N PRO A 9 -5.65 -15.27 67.31
CA PRO A 9 -4.76 -16.19 66.62
C PRO A 9 -4.17 -15.49 65.39
N ILE A 10 -2.85 -15.61 65.21
CA ILE A 10 -2.19 -15.34 63.94
C ILE A 10 -2.76 -16.39 62.95
N GLU A 11 -3.65 -15.96 62.06
CA GLU A 11 -3.98 -16.73 60.86
C GLU A 11 -2.69 -16.87 60.03
N SER A 12 -2.04 -18.01 60.20
CA SER A 12 -1.04 -18.52 59.27
C SER A 12 -1.71 -18.69 57.90
N SER A 13 -1.63 -17.65 57.08
CA SER A 13 -1.86 -17.73 55.64
C SER A 13 -0.84 -18.71 55.08
N GLU A 14 -1.28 -19.95 54.88
CA GLU A 14 -0.57 -20.96 54.12
C GLU A 14 -0.31 -20.41 52.71
N GLY A 15 0.89 -19.85 52.52
CA GLY A 15 1.50 -19.69 51.22
C GLY A 15 1.74 -21.06 50.63
N GLY A 16 0.69 -21.65 50.04
CA GLY A 16 0.78 -22.91 49.32
C GLY A 16 1.85 -22.80 48.23
N ILE A 17 2.92 -23.58 48.39
CA ILE A 17 3.96 -23.71 47.38
C ILE A 17 3.26 -24.16 46.10
N PRO A 18 3.32 -23.39 45.00
CA PRO A 18 2.66 -23.78 43.76
C PRO A 18 3.23 -25.13 43.31
N SER A 19 2.35 -26.08 43.00
CA SER A 19 2.73 -27.41 42.52
C SER A 19 3.80 -27.29 41.42
N PRO A 20 4.84 -28.15 41.39
CA PRO A 20 5.86 -28.15 40.35
C PRO A 20 5.28 -28.18 38.93
N GLU A 21 4.09 -28.76 38.75
CA GLU A 21 3.34 -28.77 37.49
C GLU A 21 2.77 -27.38 37.14
N ALA A 22 2.24 -26.64 38.11
CA ALA A 22 1.74 -25.28 37.91
C ALA A 22 2.87 -24.27 37.61
N VAL A 23 4.08 -24.50 38.15
CA VAL A 23 5.28 -23.71 37.83
C VAL A 23 5.81 -24.03 36.43
N ARG A 24 5.82 -25.32 36.03
CA ARG A 24 6.17 -25.74 34.66
C ARG A 24 5.20 -25.21 33.62
N GLU A 25 3.89 -25.30 33.86
CA GLU A 25 2.87 -24.83 32.92
C GLU A 25 2.92 -23.30 32.75
N LYS A 26 3.15 -22.53 33.83
CA LYS A 26 3.39 -21.08 33.75
C LYS A 26 4.66 -20.75 32.96
N SER A 27 5.75 -21.49 33.17
CA SER A 27 6.99 -21.31 32.41
C SER A 27 6.84 -21.67 30.93
N GLU A 28 6.04 -22.67 30.58
CA GLU A 28 5.79 -23.05 29.18
C GLU A 28 4.90 -22.04 28.48
N LYS A 29 3.83 -21.57 29.14
CA LYS A 29 2.98 -20.47 28.63
C LYS A 29 3.77 -19.18 28.43
N GLN A 30 4.70 -18.85 29.33
CA GLN A 30 5.60 -17.70 29.17
C GLN A 30 6.56 -17.88 28.00
N LYS A 31 7.16 -19.07 27.81
CA LYS A 31 8.03 -19.36 26.67
C LYS A 31 7.26 -19.30 25.34
N GLU A 32 6.02 -19.78 25.31
CA GLU A 32 5.17 -19.73 24.12
C GLU A 32 4.73 -18.29 23.80
N SER A 33 4.34 -17.52 24.82
CA SER A 33 4.05 -16.09 24.69
C SER A 33 5.27 -15.31 24.16
N TYR A 34 6.45 -15.56 24.72
CA TYR A 34 7.69 -14.92 24.27
C TYR A 34 8.03 -15.27 22.81
N LYS A 35 7.87 -16.53 22.40
CA LYS A 35 8.03 -16.96 21.00
C LYS A 35 7.04 -16.25 20.07
N LYS A 36 5.77 -16.09 20.49
CA LYS A 36 4.75 -15.36 19.72
C LYS A 36 5.12 -13.89 19.56
N VAL A 37 5.52 -13.21 20.63
CA VAL A 37 5.97 -11.81 20.60
C VAL A 37 7.20 -11.66 19.71
N GLN A 38 8.20 -12.54 19.83
CA GLN A 38 9.41 -12.50 18.99
C GLN A 38 9.08 -12.70 17.50
N ALA A 39 8.17 -13.61 17.18
CA ALA A 39 7.71 -13.80 15.81
C ALA A 39 6.97 -12.58 15.26
N GLN A 40 6.16 -11.90 16.08
CA GLN A 40 5.49 -10.64 15.70
C GLN A 40 6.51 -9.52 15.43
N ILE A 41 7.51 -9.34 16.30
CA ILE A 41 8.58 -8.34 16.12
C ILE A 41 9.34 -8.60 14.81
N GLN A 42 9.72 -9.85 14.53
CA GLN A 42 10.42 -10.20 13.29
C GLN A 42 9.58 -9.90 12.04
N ARG A 43 8.26 -10.14 12.10
CA ARG A 43 7.34 -9.81 11.01
C ARG A 43 7.22 -8.31 10.80
N ALA A 44 7.07 -7.53 11.87
CA ALA A 44 7.01 -6.07 11.80
C ALA A 44 8.29 -5.48 11.20
N GLN A 45 9.47 -5.93 11.65
CA GLN A 45 10.76 -5.49 11.10
C GLN A 45 10.90 -5.84 9.60
N LYS A 46 10.43 -7.03 9.19
CA LYS A 46 10.43 -7.41 7.77
C LYS A 46 9.50 -6.50 6.96
N ASP A 47 8.34 -6.16 7.48
CA ASP A 47 7.37 -5.29 6.81
C ASP A 47 7.86 -3.85 6.68
N GLU A 48 8.48 -3.32 7.74
CA GLU A 48 9.14 -2.01 7.74
C GLU A 48 10.27 -1.95 6.69
N LYS A 49 11.11 -3.00 6.62
CA LYS A 49 12.16 -3.09 5.60
C LYS A 49 11.60 -3.05 4.18
N LYS A 50 10.46 -3.71 3.94
CA LYS A 50 9.77 -3.67 2.63
C LYS A 50 9.26 -2.26 2.32
N ALA A 51 8.58 -1.62 3.28
CA ALA A 51 8.08 -0.26 3.12
C ALA A 51 9.21 0.75 2.84
N LYS A 52 10.35 0.60 3.53
CA LYS A 52 11.54 1.42 3.27
C LYS A 52 12.09 1.19 1.87
N GLY A 53 12.20 -0.08 1.44
CA GLY A 53 12.63 -0.42 0.08
C GLY A 53 11.74 0.23 -0.99
N ASP A 54 10.41 0.17 -0.81
CA ASP A 54 9.46 0.80 -1.73
C ASP A 54 9.63 2.34 -1.76
N ASN A 55 9.97 2.98 -0.64
CA ASN A 55 10.26 4.42 -0.57
C ASN A 55 11.58 4.78 -1.26
N ASP A 56 12.63 3.97 -1.08
CA ASP A 56 13.92 4.17 -1.74
C ASP A 56 13.76 4.06 -3.28
N GLU A 57 12.96 3.10 -3.75
CA GLU A 57 12.61 2.96 -5.17
C GLU A 57 11.81 4.14 -5.70
N LEU A 58 10.78 4.59 -4.97
CA LEU A 58 10.03 5.78 -5.34
C LEU A 58 10.95 7.00 -5.45
N PHE A 59 11.84 7.21 -4.48
CA PHE A 59 12.79 8.31 -4.48
C PHE A 59 13.68 8.31 -5.73
N GLN A 60 14.21 7.14 -6.11
CA GLN A 60 15.04 6.99 -7.30
C GLN A 60 14.27 7.27 -8.60
N ILE A 61 13.03 6.81 -8.69
CA ILE A 61 12.13 7.06 -9.84
C ILE A 61 11.80 8.55 -9.91
N LEU A 62 11.41 9.17 -8.80
CA LEU A 62 11.02 10.57 -8.75
C LEU A 62 12.18 11.51 -9.09
N THR A 63 13.40 11.22 -8.64
CA THR A 63 14.59 12.05 -8.92
C THR A 63 14.79 12.25 -10.42
N ARG A 64 14.54 11.22 -11.23
CA ARG A 64 14.66 11.28 -12.69
C ARG A 64 13.38 11.82 -13.35
N PHE A 65 12.22 11.45 -12.82
CA PHE A 65 10.93 11.94 -13.31
C PHE A 65 10.83 13.48 -13.27
N ILE A 66 11.18 14.10 -12.15
CA ILE A 66 11.07 15.57 -11.98
C ILE A 66 12.08 16.36 -12.82
N GLN A 67 13.15 15.72 -13.27
CA GLN A 67 14.16 16.34 -14.13
C GLN A 67 13.76 16.33 -15.62
N ASN A 68 12.71 15.60 -15.98
CA ASN A 68 12.25 15.50 -17.35
C ASN A 68 11.11 16.50 -17.64
N PRO A 69 11.34 17.54 -18.45
CA PRO A 69 10.36 18.60 -18.69
C PRO A 69 9.08 18.09 -19.39
N TYR A 70 9.15 16.94 -20.05
CA TYR A 70 7.97 16.33 -20.66
C TYR A 70 6.86 15.99 -19.64
N TYR A 71 7.24 15.74 -18.38
CA TYR A 71 6.31 15.37 -17.30
C TYR A 71 6.05 16.51 -16.30
N GLU A 72 6.55 17.72 -16.57
CA GLU A 72 6.44 18.87 -15.65
C GLU A 72 4.99 19.14 -15.20
N VAL A 73 4.04 19.00 -16.13
CA VAL A 73 2.60 19.21 -15.87
C VAL A 73 2.01 18.27 -14.80
N LEU A 74 2.67 17.15 -14.49
CA LEU A 74 2.23 16.18 -13.48
C LEU A 74 2.93 16.33 -12.13
N ILE A 75 3.98 17.15 -12.04
CA ILE A 75 4.70 17.40 -10.78
C ILE A 75 3.77 17.88 -9.66
N PRO A 76 2.80 18.79 -9.90
CA PRO A 76 1.85 19.19 -8.86
C PRO A 76 1.03 18.01 -8.32
N GLN A 77 0.51 17.14 -9.19
CA GLN A 77 -0.29 15.99 -8.75
C GLN A 77 0.54 14.95 -7.99
N VAL A 78 1.80 14.75 -8.39
CA VAL A 78 2.76 13.93 -7.63
C VAL A 78 3.03 14.55 -6.25
N THR A 79 3.18 15.86 -6.18
CA THR A 79 3.40 16.58 -4.92
C THR A 79 2.20 16.47 -3.98
N ASP A 80 0.98 16.59 -4.52
CA ASP A 80 -0.26 16.48 -3.75
C ASP A 80 -0.41 15.09 -3.11
N ILE A 81 -0.15 14.01 -3.86
CA ILE A 81 -0.25 12.64 -3.33
C ILE A 81 0.88 12.30 -2.35
N LEU A 82 2.07 12.89 -2.51
CA LEU A 82 3.14 12.82 -1.50
C LEU A 82 2.75 13.55 -0.22
N SER A 83 2.10 14.71 -0.32
CA SER A 83 1.72 15.55 0.82
C SER A 83 0.67 14.89 1.72
N ILE A 84 -0.18 14.02 1.16
CA ILE A 84 -1.11 13.18 1.95
C ILE A 84 -0.48 11.87 2.43
N ALA A 85 0.84 11.69 2.25
CA ALA A 85 1.60 10.50 2.58
C ALA A 85 1.06 9.21 1.95
N LEU A 86 0.62 9.30 0.68
CA LEU A 86 0.19 8.12 -0.08
C LEU A 86 1.35 7.10 -0.15
N PRO A 87 1.11 5.80 0.05
CA PRO A 87 2.17 4.80 -0.03
C PRO A 87 2.86 4.77 -1.40
N SER A 88 4.12 4.35 -1.41
CA SER A 88 5.00 4.46 -2.58
C SER A 88 4.53 3.65 -3.80
N ARG A 89 4.08 2.41 -3.59
CA ARG A 89 3.63 1.54 -4.69
C ARG A 89 2.46 2.11 -5.50
N PRO A 90 1.40 2.66 -4.88
CA PRO A 90 0.37 3.43 -5.58
C PRO A 90 0.91 4.53 -6.49
N ILE A 91 1.88 5.33 -6.01
CA ILE A 91 2.48 6.41 -6.78
C ILE A 91 3.27 5.86 -7.97
N ILE A 92 4.12 4.86 -7.74
CA ILE A 92 4.88 4.17 -8.80
C ILE A 92 3.94 3.54 -9.84
N GLY A 93 2.85 2.91 -9.38
CA GLY A 93 1.84 2.30 -10.24
C GLY A 93 1.10 3.31 -11.11
N MET A 94 0.81 4.51 -10.60
CA MET A 94 0.26 5.61 -11.41
C MET A 94 1.28 6.11 -12.46
N LEU A 95 2.53 6.33 -12.04
CA LEU A 95 3.62 6.75 -12.94
C LEU A 95 3.85 5.75 -14.08
N ALA A 96 3.72 4.45 -13.79
CA ALA A 96 3.90 3.37 -14.76
C ALA A 96 2.98 3.46 -15.98
N LEU A 97 1.90 4.25 -15.96
CA LEU A 97 1.07 4.47 -17.14
C LEU A 97 1.81 5.19 -18.27
N ILE A 98 2.72 6.10 -17.92
CA ILE A 98 3.30 7.10 -18.83
C ILE A 98 4.83 7.19 -18.76
N TYR A 99 5.43 6.72 -17.68
CA TYR A 99 6.86 6.89 -17.40
C TYR A 99 7.61 5.55 -17.55
N PRO A 100 8.50 5.41 -18.54
CA PRO A 100 9.10 4.12 -18.89
C PRO A 100 9.83 3.43 -17.73
N GLU A 101 10.52 4.20 -16.90
CA GLU A 101 11.29 3.65 -15.78
C GLU A 101 10.38 3.08 -14.68
N ALA A 102 9.26 3.75 -14.39
CA ALA A 102 8.24 3.22 -13.47
C ALA A 102 7.53 2.00 -14.08
N ALA A 103 7.21 2.04 -15.37
CA ALA A 103 6.59 0.93 -16.09
C ALA A 103 7.47 -0.33 -16.07
N HIS A 104 8.76 -0.15 -16.36
CA HIS A 104 9.76 -1.21 -16.30
C HIS A 104 9.84 -1.81 -14.90
N HIS A 105 9.98 -0.98 -13.86
CA HIS A 105 10.00 -1.42 -12.47
C HIS A 105 8.77 -2.27 -12.11
N VAL A 106 7.56 -1.76 -12.37
CA VAL A 106 6.30 -2.44 -12.07
C VAL A 106 6.18 -3.78 -12.79
N ILE A 107 6.45 -3.79 -14.10
CA ILE A 107 6.28 -4.97 -14.96
C ILE A 107 7.29 -6.08 -14.58
N TYR A 108 8.52 -5.71 -14.25
CA TYR A 108 9.53 -6.68 -13.78
C TYR A 108 9.20 -7.21 -12.40
N ALA A 109 8.74 -6.37 -11.47
CA ALA A 109 8.38 -6.78 -10.12
C ALA A 109 7.24 -7.81 -10.10
N ILE A 110 6.31 -7.75 -11.05
CA ILE A 110 5.22 -8.75 -11.18
C ILE A 110 5.61 -9.98 -12.02
N GLY A 111 6.87 -10.07 -12.46
CA GLY A 111 7.40 -11.20 -13.24
C GLY A 111 6.84 -11.30 -14.66
N ALA A 112 6.53 -10.16 -15.30
CA ALA A 112 5.96 -10.13 -16.66
C ALA A 112 6.77 -9.25 -17.64
N PRO A 113 8.11 -9.36 -17.69
CA PRO A 113 8.99 -8.44 -18.43
C PRO A 113 8.65 -8.31 -19.91
N GLU A 114 8.05 -9.33 -20.53
CA GLU A 114 7.60 -9.33 -21.92
C GLU A 114 6.53 -8.27 -22.22
N ARG A 115 5.82 -7.78 -21.20
CA ARG A 115 4.77 -6.77 -21.39
C ARG A 115 5.34 -5.38 -21.70
N ILE A 116 6.62 -5.13 -21.42
CA ILE A 116 7.24 -3.80 -21.61
C ILE A 116 7.23 -3.36 -23.08
N TYR A 117 7.28 -4.31 -24.02
CA TYR A 117 7.28 -4.01 -25.46
C TYR A 117 6.00 -3.30 -25.91
N GLN A 118 4.87 -3.51 -25.22
CA GLN A 118 3.61 -2.84 -25.54
C GLN A 118 3.71 -1.32 -25.38
N MET A 119 4.50 -0.86 -24.41
CA MET A 119 4.72 0.57 -24.17
C MET A 119 5.52 1.21 -25.31
N GLN A 120 6.45 0.46 -25.90
CA GLN A 120 7.32 0.93 -26.99
C GLN A 120 6.56 1.08 -28.31
N SER A 121 5.49 0.29 -28.51
CA SER A 121 4.66 0.29 -29.72
C SER A 121 3.36 1.09 -29.58
N LEU A 122 3.30 2.05 -28.64
CA LEU A 122 2.10 2.83 -28.41
C LEU A 122 1.81 3.78 -29.57
N TYR A 123 0.73 3.51 -30.30
CA TYR A 123 0.23 4.38 -31.35
C TYR A 123 -0.09 5.78 -30.82
N ARG A 124 0.28 6.79 -31.60
CA ARG A 124 -0.07 8.20 -31.42
C ARG A 124 -0.77 8.67 -32.68
N TYR A 125 -1.93 9.29 -32.54
CA TYR A 125 -2.66 9.85 -33.68
C TYR A 125 -1.92 11.08 -34.20
N ASP A 126 -1.81 11.22 -35.53
CA ASP A 126 -1.17 12.38 -36.15
C ASP A 126 -1.98 13.65 -35.86
N ASP A 127 -3.30 13.57 -36.07
CA ASP A 127 -4.25 14.63 -35.77
C ASP A 127 -4.95 14.44 -34.42
N LEU A 128 -5.56 15.53 -33.95
CA LEU A 128 -6.39 15.52 -32.76
C LEU A 128 -7.58 14.56 -32.94
N TRP A 129 -7.65 13.53 -32.11
CA TRP A 129 -8.66 12.50 -32.20
C TRP A 129 -9.63 12.54 -31.01
N ILE A 130 -10.94 12.55 -31.27
CA ILE A 130 -11.96 12.59 -30.21
C ILE A 130 -12.18 11.19 -29.68
N PHE A 131 -12.05 11.01 -28.35
CA PHE A 131 -12.15 9.72 -27.69
C PHE A 131 -13.48 9.01 -27.99
N GLN A 132 -13.37 7.82 -28.56
CA GLN A 132 -14.46 6.86 -28.67
C GLN A 132 -13.95 5.46 -28.31
N GLU A 133 -14.46 4.86 -27.24
CA GLU A 133 -13.90 3.60 -26.72
C GLU A 133 -13.94 2.46 -27.75
N ARG A 134 -14.92 2.42 -28.66
CA ARG A 134 -15.04 1.35 -29.67
C ARG A 134 -13.93 1.40 -30.73
N ASP A 135 -13.52 2.61 -31.12
CA ASP A 135 -12.60 2.84 -32.24
C ASP A 135 -11.18 3.21 -31.79
N LEU A 136 -10.93 3.16 -30.48
CA LEU A 136 -9.60 3.38 -29.91
C LEU A 136 -8.60 2.35 -30.45
N HIS A 137 -7.44 2.82 -30.93
CA HIS A 137 -6.38 1.99 -31.47
C HIS A 137 -6.01 0.86 -30.50
N THR A 138 -5.85 -0.35 -31.04
CA THR A 138 -5.71 -1.59 -30.27
C THR A 138 -4.54 -1.54 -29.28
N THR A 139 -3.41 -0.95 -29.66
CA THR A 139 -2.22 -0.83 -28.78
C THR A 139 -2.50 0.03 -27.54
N ILE A 140 -3.31 1.09 -27.67
CA ILE A 140 -3.65 1.98 -26.55
C ILE A 140 -4.59 1.24 -25.60
N ARG A 141 -5.59 0.54 -26.15
CA ARG A 141 -6.50 -0.31 -25.36
C ARG A 141 -5.74 -1.41 -24.61
N GLN A 142 -4.86 -2.12 -25.31
CA GLN A 142 -4.03 -3.18 -24.74
C GLN A 142 -3.14 -2.65 -23.63
N TRP A 143 -2.47 -1.51 -23.84
CA TRP A 143 -1.64 -0.91 -22.82
C TRP A 143 -2.44 -0.48 -21.58
N MET A 144 -3.61 0.14 -21.75
CA MET A 144 -4.47 0.49 -20.61
C MET A 144 -4.87 -0.76 -19.81
N SER A 145 -5.29 -1.83 -20.48
CA SER A 145 -5.61 -3.10 -19.81
C SER A 145 -4.41 -3.71 -19.10
N THR A 146 -3.25 -3.72 -19.75
CA THR A 146 -1.99 -4.22 -19.18
C THR A 146 -1.55 -3.39 -17.98
N TRP A 147 -1.63 -2.07 -18.06
CA TRP A 147 -1.30 -1.16 -16.98
C TRP A 147 -2.21 -1.39 -15.78
N ILE A 148 -3.54 -1.47 -15.98
CA ILE A 148 -4.50 -1.73 -14.89
C ILE A 148 -4.19 -3.07 -14.21
N ASP A 149 -4.05 -4.17 -14.97
CA ASP A 149 -3.70 -5.49 -14.41
C ASP A 149 -2.35 -5.47 -13.67
N SER A 150 -1.35 -4.81 -14.26
CA SER A 150 -0.01 -4.73 -13.66
C SER A 150 -0.03 -3.90 -12.39
N PHE A 151 -0.77 -2.80 -12.37
CA PHE A 151 -0.94 -1.94 -11.20
C PHE A 151 -1.64 -2.72 -10.07
N ASP A 152 -2.78 -3.36 -10.37
CA ASP A 152 -3.52 -4.18 -9.41
C ASP A 152 -2.65 -5.29 -8.78
N ARG A 153 -1.85 -5.99 -9.59
CA ARG A 153 -0.94 -7.01 -9.08
C ARG A 153 0.19 -6.42 -8.25
N TYR A 154 0.80 -5.34 -8.73
CA TYR A 154 1.99 -4.72 -8.12
C TYR A 154 1.75 -4.20 -6.70
N ILE A 155 0.56 -3.67 -6.42
CA ILE A 155 0.21 -3.17 -5.08
C ILE A 155 0.08 -4.27 -4.02
N VAL A 156 -0.12 -5.54 -4.42
CA VAL A 156 -0.33 -6.67 -3.50
C VAL A 156 0.64 -7.84 -3.67
N ILE A 157 1.68 -7.75 -4.52
CA ILE A 157 2.66 -8.84 -4.65
C ILE A 157 3.31 -9.17 -3.30
N GLY A 158 3.75 -10.41 -3.09
CA GLY A 158 4.20 -10.90 -1.77
C GLY A 158 5.38 -10.13 -1.13
N GLU A 159 6.11 -9.35 -1.92
CA GLU A 159 7.19 -8.47 -1.45
C GLU A 159 6.70 -7.13 -0.90
N SER A 160 5.45 -6.74 -1.17
CA SER A 160 4.86 -5.52 -0.64
C SER A 160 4.68 -5.57 0.88
N SER A 161 4.69 -4.39 1.51
CA SER A 161 4.38 -4.21 2.92
C SER A 161 2.87 -4.31 3.15
N ILE A 162 2.47 -5.17 4.09
CA ILE A 162 1.08 -5.35 4.51
C ILE A 162 0.56 -4.11 5.24
N VAL A 163 1.40 -3.46 6.06
CA VAL A 163 1.05 -2.21 6.73
C VAL A 163 0.76 -1.11 5.70
N MET A 164 1.56 -1.03 4.64
CA MET A 164 1.34 -0.04 3.57
C MET A 164 0.12 -0.36 2.70
N GLN A 165 -0.17 -1.64 2.44
CA GLN A 165 -1.43 -2.05 1.81
C GLN A 165 -2.64 -1.62 2.66
N GLN A 166 -2.61 -1.88 3.97
CA GLN A 166 -3.67 -1.48 4.90
C GLN A 166 -3.81 0.04 4.96
N LYS A 167 -2.70 0.78 5.05
CA LYS A 167 -2.69 2.25 5.00
C LYS A 167 -3.35 2.75 3.72
N PHE A 168 -3.00 2.17 2.57
CA PHE A 168 -3.59 2.58 1.30
C PHE A 168 -5.10 2.34 1.28
N LEU A 169 -5.55 1.15 1.71
CA LEU A 169 -6.99 0.85 1.80
C LEU A 169 -7.71 1.83 2.72
N THR A 170 -7.16 2.12 3.90
CA THR A 170 -7.73 3.11 4.83
C THR A 170 -7.82 4.50 4.21
N MET A 171 -6.82 4.94 3.44
CA MET A 171 -6.88 6.22 2.71
C MET A 171 -7.95 6.22 1.63
N ILE A 172 -8.11 5.12 0.89
CA ILE A 172 -9.16 4.97 -0.12
C ILE A 172 -10.56 5.06 0.54
N ASP A 173 -10.73 4.51 1.73
CA ASP A 173 -12.03 4.50 2.42
C ASP A 173 -12.33 5.82 3.15
N ALA A 174 -11.30 6.52 3.63
CA ALA A 174 -11.44 7.78 4.36
C ALA A 174 -11.43 9.03 3.45
N SER A 175 -10.62 9.05 2.40
CA SER A 175 -10.39 10.22 1.55
C SER A 175 -9.99 9.83 0.12
N GLU A 176 -10.95 9.33 -0.66
CA GLU A 176 -10.71 8.89 -2.04
C GLU A 176 -10.40 10.05 -3.01
N LYS A 177 -10.88 11.26 -2.72
CA LYS A 177 -10.88 12.37 -3.68
C LYS A 177 -9.48 12.75 -4.19
N PRO A 178 -8.46 12.97 -3.33
CA PRO A 178 -7.11 13.28 -3.81
C PRO A 178 -6.52 12.17 -4.70
N ILE A 179 -6.79 10.90 -4.36
CA ILE A 179 -6.33 9.74 -5.12
C ILE A 179 -6.99 9.71 -6.51
N LEU A 180 -8.31 9.96 -6.57
CA LEU A 180 -9.04 10.05 -7.83
C LEU A 180 -8.55 11.19 -8.72
N VAL A 181 -8.27 12.36 -8.14
CA VAL A 181 -7.71 13.51 -8.86
C VAL A 181 -6.36 13.16 -9.48
N ALA A 182 -5.48 12.48 -8.73
CA ALA A 182 -4.20 12.03 -9.24
C ALA A 182 -4.36 11.03 -10.39
N ILE A 183 -5.14 9.95 -10.20
CA ILE A 183 -5.39 8.96 -11.26
C ILE A 183 -5.96 9.64 -12.51
N SER A 184 -6.89 10.59 -12.33
CA SER A 184 -7.50 11.34 -13.43
C SER A 184 -6.46 12.15 -14.21
N ALA A 185 -5.51 12.78 -13.52
CA ALA A 185 -4.44 13.54 -14.17
C ALA A 185 -3.51 12.63 -14.98
N PHE A 186 -3.11 11.47 -14.44
CA PHE A 186 -2.28 10.50 -15.17
C PHE A 186 -3.00 9.94 -16.39
N VAL A 187 -4.28 9.57 -16.26
CA VAL A 187 -5.10 9.07 -17.37
C VAL A 187 -5.31 10.16 -18.43
N GLY A 188 -5.63 11.38 -18.01
CA GLY A 188 -5.80 12.53 -18.91
C GLY A 188 -4.51 12.83 -19.68
N PHE A 189 -3.38 12.91 -18.98
CA PHE A 189 -2.06 13.11 -19.59
C PHE A 189 -1.71 11.99 -20.57
N PHE A 190 -2.00 10.73 -20.22
CA PHE A 190 -1.78 9.59 -21.11
C PHE A 190 -2.52 9.77 -22.45
N PHE A 191 -3.82 10.06 -22.42
CA PHE A 191 -4.58 10.26 -23.66
C PHE A 191 -4.12 11.49 -24.44
N GLN A 192 -3.86 12.61 -23.77
CA GLN A 192 -3.32 13.83 -24.41
C GLN A 192 -1.97 13.56 -25.09
N SER A 193 -1.09 12.78 -24.45
CA SER A 193 0.21 12.37 -25.01
C SER A 193 0.10 11.51 -26.27
N ARG A 194 -1.11 11.07 -26.64
CA ARG A 194 -1.41 10.31 -27.86
C ARG A 194 -2.29 11.08 -28.84
N ASN A 195 -2.44 12.40 -28.64
CA ASN A 195 -3.32 13.29 -29.41
C ASN A 195 -4.81 12.94 -29.28
N ILE A 196 -5.21 12.41 -28.13
CA ILE A 196 -6.60 12.03 -27.87
C ILE A 196 -7.25 13.06 -26.95
N VAL A 197 -8.36 13.63 -27.42
CA VAL A 197 -9.26 14.48 -26.62
C VAL A 197 -10.27 13.59 -25.94
N ILE A 198 -10.20 13.53 -24.63
CA ILE A 198 -11.12 12.77 -23.78
C ILE A 198 -11.83 13.72 -22.82
N SER A 199 -13.13 13.48 -22.58
CA SER A 199 -13.90 14.31 -21.66
C SER A 199 -13.50 14.04 -20.21
N LEU A 200 -13.66 15.04 -19.35
CA LEU A 200 -13.43 14.89 -17.91
C LEU A 200 -14.32 13.82 -17.28
N SER A 201 -15.57 13.69 -17.75
CA SER A 201 -16.50 12.66 -17.23
C SER A 201 -16.04 11.25 -17.56
N THR A 202 -15.45 11.03 -18.75
CA THR A 202 -14.88 9.74 -19.12
C THR A 202 -13.61 9.44 -18.32
N ILE A 203 -12.72 10.43 -18.13
CA ILE A 203 -11.54 10.29 -17.26
C ILE A 203 -11.95 9.93 -15.83
N ASP A 204 -12.92 10.63 -15.26
CA ASP A 204 -13.44 10.36 -13.90
C ASP A 204 -14.02 8.94 -13.81
N SER A 205 -14.76 8.51 -14.84
CA SER A 205 -15.30 7.14 -14.91
C SER A 205 -14.20 6.07 -14.91
N TYR A 206 -13.14 6.25 -15.72
CA TYR A 206 -11.98 5.35 -15.70
C TYR A 206 -11.30 5.35 -14.32
N SER A 207 -11.09 6.53 -13.75
CA SER A 207 -10.39 6.68 -12.47
C SER A 207 -11.13 6.01 -11.32
N ARG A 208 -12.46 6.13 -11.29
CA ARG A 208 -13.32 5.43 -10.33
C ARG A 208 -13.30 3.91 -10.53
N PHE A 209 -13.33 3.45 -11.77
CA PHE A 209 -13.22 2.03 -12.08
C PHE A 209 -11.89 1.45 -11.58
N ILE A 210 -10.78 2.12 -11.87
CA ILE A 210 -9.43 1.72 -11.44
C ILE A 210 -9.36 1.68 -9.91
N LEU A 211 -9.78 2.75 -9.23
CA LEU A 211 -9.72 2.82 -7.77
C LEU A 211 -10.61 1.76 -7.10
N LYS A 212 -11.78 1.47 -7.68
CA LYS A 212 -12.66 0.39 -7.21
C LYS A 212 -12.00 -0.99 -7.32
N ASN A 213 -11.31 -1.25 -8.43
CA ASN A 213 -10.59 -2.52 -8.61
C ASN A 213 -9.45 -2.66 -7.60
N ILE A 214 -8.65 -1.60 -7.45
CA ILE A 214 -7.58 -1.50 -6.44
C ILE A 214 -8.13 -1.78 -5.03
N ARG A 215 -9.23 -1.12 -4.64
CA ARG A 215 -9.89 -1.33 -3.34
C ARG A 215 -10.25 -2.81 -3.15
N THR A 216 -10.87 -3.42 -4.16
CA THR A 216 -11.27 -4.83 -4.14
C THR A 216 -10.06 -5.77 -4.01
N THR A 217 -8.98 -5.48 -4.73
CA THR A 217 -7.75 -6.27 -4.72
C THR A 217 -7.05 -6.20 -3.35
N LEU A 218 -6.96 -5.01 -2.76
CA LEU A 218 -6.41 -4.82 -1.41
C LEU A 218 -7.23 -5.58 -0.36
N GLN A 219 -8.57 -5.45 -0.40
CA GLN A 219 -9.45 -6.16 0.53
C GLN A 219 -9.25 -7.68 0.45
N LYS A 220 -9.17 -8.25 -0.75
CA LYS A 220 -8.92 -9.69 -0.93
C LYS A 220 -7.55 -10.11 -0.43
N SER A 221 -6.50 -9.33 -0.74
CA SER A 221 -5.13 -9.59 -0.27
C SER A 221 -5.06 -9.63 1.27
N LEU A 222 -5.63 -8.63 1.93
CA LEU A 222 -5.63 -8.50 3.39
C LEU A 222 -6.51 -9.56 4.07
N GLN A 223 -7.63 -9.95 3.46
CA GLN A 223 -8.48 -11.03 3.98
C GLN A 223 -7.86 -12.42 3.85
N GLY A 224 -7.03 -12.64 2.81
CA GLY A 224 -6.34 -13.89 2.54
C GLY A 224 -5.01 -14.08 3.30
N HIS A 225 -4.51 -13.04 3.98
CA HIS A 225 -3.26 -13.12 4.71
C HIS A 225 -3.44 -13.87 6.06
N PRO A 226 -2.57 -14.83 6.42
CA PRO A 226 -2.63 -15.55 7.71
C PRO A 226 -2.31 -14.66 8.93
N ASP A 227 -1.99 -13.38 8.71
CA ASP A 227 -1.50 -12.44 9.73
C ASP A 227 -2.54 -11.36 10.11
N LYS A 228 -3.83 -11.72 10.14
CA LYS A 228 -4.92 -10.81 10.56
C LYS A 228 -4.72 -10.18 11.94
N ASP A 229 -3.88 -10.78 12.77
CA ASP A 229 -3.61 -10.33 14.14
C ASP A 229 -2.59 -9.19 14.23
N ILE A 230 -1.84 -8.87 13.16
CA ILE A 230 -0.92 -7.71 13.17
C ILE A 230 -1.71 -6.39 13.17
N THR A 231 -2.94 -6.39 12.66
CA THR A 231 -3.78 -5.18 12.53
C THR A 231 -4.80 -4.98 13.65
N GLN A 232 -4.94 -5.95 14.57
CA GLN A 232 -5.87 -5.87 15.72
C GLN A 232 -5.20 -5.57 17.07
N GLY A 233 -3.87 -5.58 17.12
CA GLY A 233 -3.13 -5.06 18.28
C GLY A 233 -3.10 -3.54 18.24
N GLU A 234 -3.91 -2.92 19.10
CA GLU A 234 -3.88 -1.53 19.54
C GLU A 234 -3.03 -0.57 18.68
N VAL A 235 -3.73 0.42 18.12
CA VAL A 235 -3.21 1.77 17.92
C VAL A 235 -2.62 2.22 19.26
N ILE A 236 -1.36 1.87 19.53
CA ILE A 236 -0.56 2.55 20.51
C ILE A 236 -0.33 3.91 19.90
N ALA A 237 -1.09 4.87 20.41
CA ALA A 237 -0.84 6.27 20.24
C ALA A 237 0.64 6.54 20.50
N ASP A 238 1.38 6.87 19.46
CA ASP A 238 2.42 7.90 19.57
C ASP A 238 2.58 8.62 18.23
N THR A 239 1.88 9.75 18.18
CA THR A 239 2.29 10.98 17.53
C THR A 239 3.82 11.15 17.58
N THR A 240 4.40 11.64 16.48
CA THR A 240 5.81 12.04 16.30
C THR A 240 6.83 10.93 15.99
N LEU A 241 6.90 10.51 14.72
CA LEU A 241 8.08 9.81 14.18
C LEU A 241 8.56 10.30 12.81
N PHE A 242 8.04 11.45 12.36
CA PHE A 242 8.61 12.21 11.25
C PHE A 242 8.60 13.70 11.62
N GLY A 243 9.68 14.13 12.25
CA GLY A 243 10.16 15.50 12.09
C GLY A 243 11.05 15.55 10.85
N PHE A 244 10.89 16.63 10.09
CA PHE A 244 11.41 16.93 8.75
C PHE A 244 10.51 16.47 7.60
#